data_AF-A0A1H5EQ25-F1
#
_entry.id   AF-A0A1H5EQ25-F1
#
_cell.length_a   1.000
_cell.length_b   1.000
_cell.length_c   1.000
_cell.angle_alpha   90.00
_cell.angle_beta   90.00
_cell.angle_gamma   90.00
#
_symmetry.space_group_name_H-M   'P 1'
#
loop_
_entity.id
_entity.type
_entity.pdbx_description
1 polymer ?
#
loop_
_entity_poly.entity_id
_entity_poly.type
_entity_poly.pdbx_seq_one_letter_code
_entity_poly.pdbx_strand_id
1 'polypeptide(L)'
;MTVKDQIRVDRQFKESATGRVFFDQKNAKITDLTKVRLLRCGVDTVRQLYKGLIRPEIMALFDNPGTLVDFAGQRWHSGRVGRDSGYQYKLQNADLGIILLVKNFNAKLDCIGPHLKIEVSPHAIDSLSPERLQARLDFYAAQLMTHVEINQCAVHLALDLQGWTPPADLVARMHCKARTQRDISGISEINWATKSSTYGRGETSMFGSASGVQICIYNKTEQAKACDKLDYWESVWKRRDSFDAADPDNYNPKQTVWRVELRYHHSIIQQFASGSLDVKTGEAIDTRSFAAFAGHLDGLWRYGLRQFKLMDRPGYFSPIWTLIREDVRVDLPVDSLLEDTEYKRYYKTSRGFSGKNVELFLGNFVSLLARERVGAKKAFDRLQTWECWPVIRDHYAAKDMSEHDIYKHIKNLLEERNVRWGRAV
;
A
#
# COMPACT_ATOMS: atom_id res chain seq x y z
N MET A 1 -5.71 5.25 -25.52
CA MET A 1 -6.91 6.12 -25.52
C MET A 1 -6.98 6.89 -24.22
N THR A 2 -7.05 8.22 -24.30
CA THR A 2 -7.33 9.11 -23.16
C THR A 2 -8.81 8.99 -22.82
N VAL A 3 -9.14 8.67 -21.57
CA VAL A 3 -10.53 8.56 -21.10
C VAL A 3 -11.00 9.95 -20.71
N LYS A 4 -12.20 10.34 -21.16
CA LYS A 4 -12.79 11.67 -20.96
C LYS A 4 -13.83 11.64 -19.85
N ASP A 5 -14.12 12.79 -19.27
CA ASP A 5 -15.24 12.96 -18.36
C ASP A 5 -16.52 13.35 -19.11
N GLN A 6 -17.67 13.14 -18.47
CA GLN A 6 -18.94 13.68 -18.95
C GLN A 6 -19.02 15.18 -18.61
N ILE A 7 -19.87 15.92 -19.33
CA ILE A 7 -20.02 17.36 -19.10
C ILE A 7 -20.73 17.58 -17.77
N ARG A 8 -20.16 18.44 -16.93
CA ARG A 8 -20.78 18.86 -15.66
C ARG A 8 -21.68 20.05 -15.92
N VAL A 9 -22.91 19.98 -15.45
CA VAL A 9 -23.89 21.06 -15.56
C VAL A 9 -24.51 21.39 -14.20
N ASP A 10 -24.95 22.64 -14.06
CA ASP A 10 -25.74 23.10 -12.92
C ASP A 10 -27.21 22.64 -13.01
N ARG A 11 -28.05 23.10 -12.07
CA ARG A 11 -29.48 22.76 -12.05
C ARG A 11 -30.28 23.40 -13.20
N GLN A 12 -29.68 24.36 -13.90
CA GLN A 12 -30.22 25.04 -15.08
C GLN A 12 -29.64 24.46 -16.38
N PHE A 13 -28.94 23.33 -16.31
CA PHE A 13 -28.28 22.66 -17.43
C PHE A 13 -27.22 23.52 -18.14
N LYS A 14 -26.63 24.50 -17.46
CA LYS A 14 -25.47 25.24 -17.95
C LYS A 14 -24.19 24.56 -17.49
N GLU A 15 -23.18 24.53 -18.36
CA GLU A 15 -21.87 23.94 -18.01
C GLU A 15 -21.29 24.62 -16.77
N SER A 16 -20.87 23.81 -15.80
CA SER A 16 -20.37 24.28 -14.52
C SER A 16 -19.30 23.33 -13.98
N ALA A 17 -18.13 23.86 -13.63
CA ALA A 17 -17.00 23.08 -13.11
C ALA A 17 -17.33 22.36 -11.79
N THR A 18 -18.29 22.87 -11.03
CA THR A 18 -18.75 22.32 -9.74
C THR A 18 -20.13 21.67 -9.83
N GLY A 19 -20.75 21.67 -11.02
CA GLY A 19 -22.04 21.04 -11.27
C GLY A 19 -22.05 19.57 -10.86
N ARG A 20 -23.12 19.13 -10.18
CA ARG A 20 -23.31 17.71 -9.78
C ARG A 20 -24.27 16.95 -10.70
N VAL A 21 -24.74 17.58 -11.76
CA VAL A 21 -25.49 16.94 -12.83
C VAL A 21 -24.53 16.69 -13.99
N PHE A 22 -24.55 15.48 -14.55
CA PHE A 22 -23.63 15.07 -15.60
C PHE A 22 -24.40 14.71 -16.86
N PHE A 23 -23.94 15.21 -18.00
CA PHE A 23 -24.53 14.99 -19.30
C PHE A 23 -23.59 14.21 -20.22
N ASP A 24 -24.04 13.05 -20.69
CA ASP A 24 -23.38 12.30 -21.75
C ASP A 24 -23.88 12.77 -23.12
N GLN A 25 -23.08 13.60 -23.80
CA GLN A 25 -23.40 14.16 -25.12
C GLN A 25 -23.75 13.11 -26.17
N LYS A 26 -23.21 11.89 -26.09
CA LYS A 26 -23.43 10.88 -27.15
C LYS A 26 -24.80 10.21 -27.03
N ASN A 27 -25.23 9.96 -25.80
CA ASN A 27 -26.45 9.17 -25.53
C ASN A 27 -27.57 10.03 -24.93
N ALA A 28 -27.35 11.34 -24.78
CA ALA A 28 -28.25 12.28 -24.09
C ALA A 28 -28.64 11.84 -22.67
N LYS A 29 -27.82 11.00 -22.03
CA LYS A 29 -28.07 10.50 -20.67
C LYS A 29 -27.70 11.58 -19.67
N ILE A 30 -28.63 11.86 -18.76
CA ILE A 30 -28.41 12.74 -17.61
C ILE A 30 -28.23 11.87 -16.37
N THR A 31 -27.17 12.12 -15.60
CA THR A 31 -26.93 11.50 -14.30
C THR A 31 -26.86 12.58 -13.23
N ASP A 32 -27.81 12.56 -12.31
CA ASP A 32 -27.88 13.51 -11.20
C ASP A 32 -27.22 12.93 -9.95
N LEU A 33 -26.13 13.55 -9.50
CA LEU A 33 -25.42 13.21 -8.26
C LEU A 33 -25.61 14.28 -7.17
N THR A 34 -26.59 15.18 -7.29
CA THR A 34 -26.86 16.22 -6.29
C THR A 34 -27.22 15.65 -4.92
N LYS A 35 -27.76 14.42 -4.87
CA LYS A 35 -28.06 13.70 -3.62
C LYS A 35 -26.89 12.87 -3.09
N VAL A 36 -25.77 12.79 -3.82
CA VAL A 36 -24.56 12.15 -3.32
C VAL A 36 -23.88 13.08 -2.32
N ARG A 37 -23.64 12.56 -1.12
CA ARG A 37 -22.99 13.29 -0.03
C ARG A 37 -21.60 12.71 0.18
N LEU A 38 -20.60 13.57 0.10
CA LEU A 38 -19.22 13.22 0.37
C LEU A 38 -18.97 13.53 1.85
N LEU A 39 -18.77 12.51 2.67
CA LEU A 39 -18.75 12.66 4.14
C LEU A 39 -17.36 13.02 4.64
N ARG A 40 -16.35 12.24 4.27
CA ARG A 40 -14.95 12.46 4.65
C ARG A 40 -14.05 11.80 3.64
N CYS A 41 -12.99 12.49 3.21
CA CYS A 41 -11.84 11.85 2.61
C CYS A 41 -10.63 12.06 3.49
N GLY A 42 -9.97 11.00 3.94
CA GLY A 42 -8.82 11.13 4.84
C GLY A 42 -7.90 9.92 4.74
N VAL A 43 -6.88 9.91 5.60
CA VAL A 43 -5.97 8.78 5.72
C VAL A 43 -6.57 7.74 6.66
N ASP A 44 -6.76 6.53 6.16
CA ASP A 44 -7.29 5.41 6.94
C ASP A 44 -6.18 4.62 7.63
N THR A 45 -5.00 4.53 7.01
CA THR A 45 -3.86 3.81 7.59
C THR A 45 -2.56 4.40 7.08
N VAL A 46 -1.60 4.56 7.98
CA VAL A 46 -0.19 4.83 7.68
C VAL A 46 0.63 3.63 8.14
N ARG A 47 1.58 3.20 7.32
CA ARG A 47 2.59 2.21 7.71
C ARG A 47 3.97 2.77 7.43
N GLN A 48 4.66 3.21 8.48
CA GLN A 48 6.02 3.74 8.37
C GLN A 48 7.03 2.59 8.53
N LEU A 49 7.99 2.49 7.62
CA LEU A 49 9.05 1.48 7.70
C LEU A 49 10.33 2.10 8.27
N TYR A 50 11.06 1.32 9.05
CA TYR A 50 12.36 1.69 9.57
C TYR A 50 13.36 0.55 9.36
N LYS A 51 14.61 0.94 9.14
CA LYS A 51 15.76 0.04 9.20
C LYS A 51 16.56 0.36 10.45
N GLY A 52 17.27 -0.64 10.95
CA GLY A 52 18.15 -0.49 12.10
C GLY A 52 18.56 -1.86 12.63
N LEU A 53 19.28 -1.86 13.74
CA LEU A 53 19.63 -3.06 14.48
C LEU A 53 18.74 -3.14 15.73
N ILE A 54 18.02 -4.26 15.90
CA ILE A 54 17.17 -4.45 17.09
C ILE A 54 18.06 -4.49 18.33
N ARG A 55 17.70 -3.72 19.36
CA ARG A 55 18.38 -3.76 20.65
C ARG A 55 18.14 -5.13 21.31
N PRO A 56 19.17 -5.82 21.84
CA PRO A 56 19.03 -7.18 22.37
C PRO A 56 17.90 -7.34 23.40
N GLU A 57 17.73 -6.36 24.29
CA GLU A 57 16.73 -6.34 25.36
C GLU A 57 15.28 -6.35 24.84
N ILE A 58 15.03 -5.90 23.61
CA ILE A 58 13.69 -5.86 23.03
C ILE A 58 13.14 -7.25 22.79
N MET A 59 14.00 -8.23 22.54
CA MET A 59 13.55 -9.60 22.29
C MET A 59 12.91 -10.24 23.52
N ALA A 60 13.31 -9.82 24.73
CA ALA A 60 12.74 -10.29 25.98
C ALA A 60 11.25 -9.91 26.13
N LEU A 61 10.79 -8.83 25.46
CA LEU A 61 9.38 -8.45 25.41
C LEU A 61 8.48 -9.51 24.76
N PHE A 62 9.08 -10.48 24.05
CA PHE A 62 8.38 -11.51 23.30
C PHE A 62 8.62 -12.94 23.84
N ASP A 63 9.25 -13.07 25.01
CA ASP A 63 9.49 -14.38 25.65
C ASP A 63 8.18 -15.07 26.04
N ASN A 64 7.20 -14.29 26.52
CA ASN A 64 5.84 -14.74 26.84
C ASN A 64 4.79 -14.00 25.98
N PRO A 65 4.62 -14.37 24.69
CA PRO A 65 3.64 -13.74 23.80
C PRO A 65 2.20 -13.84 24.34
N GLY A 66 1.38 -12.83 24.07
CA GLY A 66 -0.01 -12.74 24.53
C GLY A 66 -0.19 -12.05 25.88
N THR A 67 0.89 -11.47 26.43
CA THR A 67 0.88 -10.77 27.72
C THR A 67 1.05 -9.26 27.53
N LEU A 68 0.73 -8.50 28.58
CA LEU A 68 1.01 -7.07 28.65
C LEU A 68 2.46 -6.85 29.08
N VAL A 69 3.17 -6.00 28.35
CA VAL A 69 4.56 -5.62 28.61
C VAL A 69 4.70 -4.10 28.66
N ASP A 70 5.68 -3.62 29.42
CA ASP A 70 6.02 -2.20 29.48
C ASP A 70 7.14 -1.89 28.49
N PHE A 71 6.88 -0.95 27.59
CA PHE A 71 7.84 -0.51 26.58
C PHE A 71 7.66 0.98 26.29
N ALA A 72 8.77 1.71 26.26
CA ALA A 72 8.80 3.15 25.97
C ALA A 72 7.82 3.99 26.83
N GLY A 73 7.71 3.63 28.12
CA GLY A 73 6.85 4.31 29.09
C GLY A 73 5.34 4.01 28.97
N GLN A 74 4.95 2.99 28.19
CA GLN A 74 3.56 2.63 27.93
C GLN A 74 3.35 1.11 28.01
N ARG A 75 2.10 0.70 28.23
CA ARG A 75 1.71 -0.72 28.21
C ARG A 75 1.38 -1.18 26.80
N TRP A 76 1.83 -2.36 26.42
CA TRP A 76 1.62 -2.95 25.11
C TRP A 76 1.16 -4.38 25.23
N HIS A 77 0.27 -4.82 24.34
CA HIS A 77 0.00 -6.22 24.15
C HIS A 77 1.05 -6.83 23.23
N SER A 78 1.89 -7.71 23.78
CA SER A 78 2.92 -8.45 23.04
C SER A 78 2.31 -9.67 22.34
N GLY A 79 2.79 -10.02 21.14
CA GLY A 79 2.29 -11.20 20.44
C GLY A 79 3.17 -11.62 19.26
N ARG A 80 2.94 -12.84 18.77
CA ARG A 80 3.52 -13.32 17.51
C ARG A 80 2.59 -13.00 16.34
N VAL A 81 3.17 -12.87 15.16
CA VAL A 81 2.44 -12.66 13.90
C VAL A 81 2.89 -13.68 12.85
N GLY A 82 1.96 -14.05 11.97
CA GLY A 82 2.23 -14.97 10.87
C GLY A 82 3.16 -14.37 9.81
N ARG A 83 3.71 -15.25 8.95
CA ARG A 83 4.63 -14.88 7.86
C ARG A 83 4.07 -13.85 6.89
N ASP A 84 2.75 -13.79 6.71
CA ASP A 84 2.07 -12.86 5.81
C ASP A 84 2.28 -11.38 6.18
N SER A 85 2.56 -11.09 7.45
CA SER A 85 2.87 -9.72 7.89
C SER A 85 4.27 -9.27 7.43
N GLY A 86 5.16 -10.22 7.15
CA GLY A 86 6.60 -10.02 6.92
C GLY A 86 7.44 -9.89 8.19
N TYR A 87 6.81 -9.88 9.37
CA TYR A 87 7.44 -9.69 10.69
C TYR A 87 7.08 -10.83 11.63
N GLN A 88 7.88 -11.08 12.66
CA GLN A 88 7.71 -12.20 13.58
C GLN A 88 6.88 -11.85 14.82
N TYR A 89 6.99 -10.59 15.27
CA TYR A 89 6.39 -10.14 16.51
C TYR A 89 5.60 -8.85 16.34
N LYS A 90 4.69 -8.60 17.29
CA LYS A 90 3.94 -7.36 17.38
C LYS A 90 3.87 -6.83 18.82
N LEU A 91 3.95 -5.51 18.95
CA LEU A 91 3.47 -4.77 20.12
C LEU A 91 2.24 -3.97 19.66
N GLN A 92 1.10 -4.20 20.29
CA GLN A 92 -0.15 -3.56 19.92
C GLN A 92 -0.69 -2.75 21.09
N ASN A 93 -0.99 -1.48 20.84
CA ASN A 93 -1.74 -0.64 21.77
C ASN A 93 -2.91 -0.01 21.00
N ALA A 94 -4.12 -0.51 21.28
CA ALA A 94 -5.34 -0.11 20.60
C ALA A 94 -5.82 1.29 21.00
N ASP A 95 -5.55 1.71 22.24
CA ASP A 95 -5.86 3.03 22.78
C ASP A 95 -5.02 4.13 22.11
N LEU A 96 -3.74 3.85 21.90
CA LEU A 96 -2.85 4.73 21.14
C LEU A 96 -3.07 4.62 19.63
N GLY A 97 -3.78 3.59 19.17
CA GLY A 97 -3.98 3.30 17.75
C GLY A 97 -2.71 2.90 17.00
N ILE A 98 -1.73 2.29 17.68
CA ILE A 98 -0.39 1.97 17.14
C ILE A 98 -0.09 0.48 17.25
N ILE A 99 0.47 -0.08 16.18
CA ILE A 99 1.03 -1.44 16.15
C ILE A 99 2.48 -1.37 15.68
N LEU A 100 3.40 -1.86 16.51
CA LEU A 100 4.81 -2.06 16.13
C LEU A 100 4.96 -3.50 15.65
N LEU A 101 5.27 -3.69 14.37
CA LEU A 101 5.64 -4.99 13.81
C LEU A 101 7.17 -5.10 13.81
N VAL A 102 7.66 -6.11 14.53
CA VAL A 102 9.06 -6.22 14.93
C VAL A 102 9.65 -7.50 14.36
N LYS A 103 10.92 -7.41 13.95
CA LYS A 103 11.75 -8.49 13.41
C LYS A 103 11.24 -9.04 12.07
N ASN A 104 11.84 -8.56 10.97
CA ASN A 104 11.56 -9.11 9.65
C ASN A 104 11.97 -10.60 9.54
N PHE A 105 11.13 -11.42 8.91
CA PHE A 105 11.44 -12.84 8.65
C PHE A 105 12.65 -13.04 7.73
N ASN A 106 12.93 -12.08 6.85
CA ASN A 106 13.97 -12.19 5.82
C ASN A 106 15.30 -11.52 6.20
N ALA A 107 15.43 -11.02 7.42
CA ALA A 107 16.66 -10.40 7.92
C ALA A 107 17.09 -11.07 9.23
N LYS A 108 18.40 -11.29 9.41
CA LYS A 108 18.95 -11.84 10.67
C LYS A 108 18.84 -10.82 11.79
N LEU A 109 18.88 -11.26 13.06
CA LEU A 109 18.60 -10.38 14.21
C LEU A 109 19.75 -9.38 14.47
N ASP A 110 20.96 -9.86 14.24
CA ASP A 110 22.26 -9.26 14.47
C ASP A 110 22.74 -8.37 13.30
N CYS A 111 21.87 -8.08 12.34
CA CYS A 111 22.19 -7.28 11.16
C CYS A 111 21.32 -6.02 11.11
N ILE A 112 21.88 -4.93 10.57
CA ILE A 112 21.08 -3.76 10.20
C ILE A 112 20.12 -4.18 9.08
N GLY A 113 18.82 -4.06 9.33
CA GLY A 113 17.80 -4.54 8.42
C GLY A 113 16.44 -3.86 8.64
N PRO A 114 15.44 -4.14 7.78
CA PRO A 114 14.10 -3.55 7.84
C PRO A 114 13.26 -4.17 8.97
N HIS A 115 13.73 -4.02 10.20
CA HIS A 115 13.25 -4.73 11.37
C HIS A 115 12.01 -4.15 12.02
N LEU A 116 11.59 -2.94 11.64
CA LEU A 116 10.43 -2.29 12.22
C LEU A 116 9.50 -1.76 11.14
N LYS A 117 8.21 -2.04 11.30
CA LYS A 117 7.12 -1.36 10.61
C LYS A 117 6.12 -0.91 11.65
N ILE A 118 5.77 0.37 11.65
CA ILE A 118 4.76 0.90 12.56
C ILE A 118 3.49 1.16 11.78
N GLU A 119 2.39 0.51 12.16
CA GLU A 119 1.06 0.73 11.60
C GLU A 119 0.25 1.64 12.52
N VAL A 120 -0.41 2.65 11.93
CA VAL A 120 -1.19 3.66 12.64
C VAL A 120 -2.63 3.60 12.16
N SER A 121 -3.56 3.58 13.11
CA SER A 121 -4.99 3.50 12.86
C SER A 121 -5.63 4.88 12.56
N PRO A 122 -6.84 4.93 11.98
CA PRO A 122 -7.48 6.19 11.59
C PRO A 122 -7.59 7.21 12.72
N HIS A 123 -7.98 6.81 13.93
CA HIS A 123 -8.20 7.76 15.03
C HIS A 123 -6.90 8.39 15.54
N ALA A 124 -5.78 7.67 15.47
CA ALA A 124 -4.48 8.18 15.87
C ALA A 124 -3.91 9.16 14.82
N ILE A 125 -4.21 8.92 13.53
CA ILE A 125 -3.87 9.85 12.45
C ILE A 125 -4.72 11.13 12.56
N ASP A 126 -6.00 10.97 12.86
CA ASP A 126 -6.97 12.06 12.95
C ASP A 126 -6.76 12.99 14.16
N SER A 127 -6.06 12.51 15.20
CA SER A 127 -5.80 13.27 16.43
C SER A 127 -4.46 14.02 16.45
N LEU A 128 -3.61 13.83 15.44
CA LEU A 128 -2.24 14.37 15.40
C LEU A 128 -1.94 15.00 14.05
N SER A 129 -1.19 16.11 14.05
CA SER A 129 -0.60 16.60 12.80
C SER A 129 0.39 15.57 12.25
N PRO A 130 0.65 15.54 10.92
CA PRO A 130 1.62 14.63 10.34
C PRO A 130 3.00 14.66 11.00
N GLU A 131 3.48 15.84 11.39
CA GLU A 131 4.78 16.04 12.06
C GLU A 131 4.78 15.44 13.46
N ARG A 132 3.73 15.69 14.25
CA ARG A 132 3.59 15.13 15.61
C ARG A 132 3.44 13.62 15.57
N LEU A 133 2.68 13.11 14.60
CA LEU A 133 2.56 11.68 14.38
C LEU A 133 3.93 11.10 14.04
N GLN A 134 4.64 11.66 13.06
CA GLN A 134 5.95 11.17 12.64
C GLN A 134 6.97 11.19 13.79
N ALA A 135 7.07 12.27 14.55
CA ALA A 135 7.97 12.36 15.71
C ALA A 135 7.68 11.27 16.75
N ARG A 136 6.40 10.91 16.94
CA ARG A 136 6.00 9.80 17.80
C ARG A 136 6.42 8.44 17.24
N LEU A 137 6.33 8.25 15.92
CA LEU A 137 6.82 7.02 15.27
C LEU A 137 8.35 6.90 15.39
N ASP A 138 9.06 8.00 15.19
CA ASP A 138 10.53 8.08 15.31
C ASP A 138 10.98 7.78 16.75
N PHE A 139 10.24 8.26 17.75
CA PHE A 139 10.48 7.94 19.15
C PHE A 139 10.44 6.43 19.42
N TYR A 140 9.39 5.73 18.99
CA TYR A 140 9.32 4.28 19.19
C TYR A 140 10.41 3.54 18.42
N ALA A 141 10.76 4.01 17.22
CA ALA A 141 11.86 3.42 16.45
C ALA A 141 13.20 3.55 17.18
N ALA A 142 13.48 4.71 17.77
CA ALA A 142 14.70 4.95 18.56
C ALA A 142 14.76 4.14 19.87
N GLN A 143 13.61 3.87 20.49
CA GLN A 143 13.53 3.01 21.68
C GLN A 143 13.73 1.52 21.34
N LEU A 144 13.36 1.11 20.11
CA LEU A 144 13.40 -0.29 19.70
C LEU A 144 14.75 -0.70 19.07
N MET A 145 15.38 0.22 18.33
CA MET A 145 16.56 -0.09 17.52
C MET A 145 17.70 0.89 17.79
N THR A 146 18.90 0.49 17.35
CA THR A 146 20.06 1.35 17.12
C THR A 146 20.26 1.52 15.61
N HIS A 147 21.05 2.52 15.19
CA HIS A 147 21.27 2.84 13.77
C HIS A 147 19.95 3.03 12.99
N VAL A 148 19.03 3.80 13.58
CA VAL A 148 17.69 3.97 13.02
C VAL A 148 17.75 4.81 11.75
N GLU A 149 17.30 4.21 10.65
CA GLU A 149 17.10 4.89 9.37
C GLU A 149 15.63 4.80 8.99
N ILE A 150 15.03 5.96 8.71
CA ILE A 150 13.68 6.01 8.16
C ILE A 150 13.68 5.47 6.72
N ASN A 151 12.66 4.67 6.41
CA ASN A 151 12.41 4.14 5.09
C ASN A 151 10.97 4.44 4.69
N GLN A 152 10.66 4.37 3.40
CA GLN A 152 9.41 4.88 2.85
C GLN A 152 8.14 4.37 3.56
N CYS A 153 7.11 5.23 3.62
CA CYS A 153 5.80 4.90 4.19
C CYS A 153 4.85 4.24 3.17
N ALA A 154 3.85 3.52 3.65
CA ALA A 154 2.66 3.13 2.89
C ALA A 154 1.46 3.90 3.43
N VAL A 155 0.54 4.31 2.56
CA VAL A 155 -0.63 5.11 2.92
C VAL A 155 -1.90 4.55 2.29
N HIS A 156 -2.98 4.54 3.06
CA HIS A 156 -4.32 4.21 2.58
C HIS A 156 -5.20 5.45 2.68
N LEU A 157 -5.78 5.88 1.56
CA LEU A 157 -6.71 7.00 1.48
C LEU A 157 -8.12 6.45 1.37
N ALA A 158 -9.06 7.01 2.13
CA ALA A 158 -10.44 6.55 2.14
C ALA A 158 -11.41 7.71 2.00
N LEU A 159 -12.33 7.60 1.05
CA LEU A 159 -13.50 8.46 0.92
C LEU A 159 -14.74 7.70 1.38
N ASP A 160 -15.48 8.28 2.32
CA ASP A 160 -16.81 7.85 2.74
C ASP A 160 -17.89 8.70 2.08
N LEU A 161 -18.96 8.05 1.59
CA LEU A 161 -20.03 8.74 0.89
C LEU A 161 -21.40 8.06 1.05
N GLN A 162 -22.47 8.87 0.94
CA GLN A 162 -23.87 8.47 0.97
C GLN A 162 -24.59 8.86 -0.32
N GLY A 163 -25.75 8.25 -0.59
CA GLY A 163 -26.56 8.55 -1.77
C GLY A 163 -26.05 7.92 -3.08
N TRP A 164 -24.98 7.12 -3.02
CA TRP A 164 -24.50 6.29 -4.12
C TRP A 164 -24.32 4.85 -3.66
N THR A 165 -24.70 3.92 -4.53
CA THR A 165 -24.48 2.48 -4.36
C THR A 165 -23.67 1.98 -5.56
N PRO A 166 -22.63 1.17 -5.35
CA PRO A 166 -21.91 0.57 -6.46
C PRO A 166 -22.86 -0.20 -7.37
N PRO A 167 -22.77 -0.03 -8.70
CA PRO A 167 -23.64 -0.73 -9.62
C PRO A 167 -23.31 -2.23 -9.64
N ALA A 168 -24.29 -3.08 -9.94
CA ALA A 168 -24.10 -4.53 -9.97
C ALA A 168 -23.02 -4.98 -10.98
N ASP A 169 -22.80 -4.20 -12.03
CA ASP A 169 -21.79 -4.42 -13.06
C ASP A 169 -20.46 -3.67 -12.81
N LEU A 170 -20.21 -3.22 -11.57
CA LEU A 170 -19.00 -2.47 -11.19
C LEU A 170 -17.71 -3.17 -11.66
N VAL A 171 -17.61 -4.49 -11.48
CA VAL A 171 -16.43 -5.28 -11.85
C VAL A 171 -16.19 -5.22 -13.36
N ALA A 172 -17.25 -5.38 -14.16
CA ALA A 172 -17.16 -5.34 -15.61
C ALA A 172 -16.79 -3.93 -16.12
N ARG A 173 -17.22 -2.88 -15.42
CA ARG A 173 -16.97 -1.48 -15.76
C ARG A 173 -15.67 -0.91 -15.22
N MET A 174 -14.96 -1.64 -14.36
CA MET A 174 -13.70 -1.20 -13.76
C MET A 174 -12.52 -1.61 -14.64
N HIS A 175 -11.93 -0.64 -15.34
CA HIS A 175 -10.75 -0.84 -16.17
C HIS A 175 -9.49 -0.42 -15.43
N CYS A 176 -8.56 -1.36 -15.24
CA CYS A 176 -7.26 -1.09 -14.67
C CYS A 176 -6.17 -1.96 -15.33
N LYS A 177 -4.91 -1.57 -15.20
CA LYS A 177 -3.77 -2.36 -15.72
C LYS A 177 -3.49 -3.62 -14.89
N ALA A 178 -4.07 -3.72 -13.69
CA ALA A 178 -3.83 -4.85 -12.80
C ALA A 178 -4.59 -6.08 -13.27
N ARG A 179 -3.89 -7.22 -13.39
CA ARG A 179 -4.47 -8.49 -13.83
C ARG A 179 -5.30 -9.19 -12.74
N THR A 180 -5.15 -8.80 -11.48
CA THR A 180 -5.85 -9.43 -10.35
C THR A 180 -7.11 -8.65 -10.02
N GLN A 181 -8.26 -9.27 -10.26
CA GLN A 181 -9.57 -8.83 -9.80
C GLN A 181 -10.07 -9.87 -8.81
N ARG A 182 -10.56 -9.43 -7.64
CA ARG A 182 -11.19 -10.32 -6.67
C ARG A 182 -12.57 -9.77 -6.36
N ASP A 183 -13.57 -10.56 -6.68
CA ASP A 183 -14.91 -10.42 -6.12
C ASP A 183 -15.03 -11.45 -5.00
N ILE A 184 -15.44 -11.00 -3.82
CA ILE A 184 -15.64 -11.88 -2.67
C ILE A 184 -17.16 -12.06 -2.54
N SER A 185 -17.70 -13.00 -3.32
CA SER A 185 -19.10 -13.41 -3.28
C SER A 185 -19.24 -14.83 -2.74
N GLY A 186 -19.90 -14.97 -1.58
CA GLY A 186 -20.72 -16.14 -1.26
C GLY A 186 -20.09 -17.52 -1.07
N ILE A 187 -18.84 -17.71 -0.63
CA ILE A 187 -18.35 -19.05 -0.21
C ILE A 187 -17.68 -19.04 1.17
N SER A 188 -18.21 -19.94 2.00
CA SER A 188 -17.80 -20.35 3.33
C SER A 188 -16.50 -21.16 3.32
N GLU A 189 -15.37 -20.48 3.43
CA GLU A 189 -14.17 -20.88 4.20
C GLU A 189 -13.05 -19.87 3.91
N ILE A 190 -12.64 -19.11 4.92
CA ILE A 190 -11.41 -18.31 4.89
C ILE A 190 -10.62 -18.66 6.14
N ASN A 191 -9.53 -19.41 5.93
CA ASN A 191 -8.60 -19.75 6.99
C ASN A 191 -7.73 -18.54 7.35
N TRP A 192 -7.51 -18.39 8.65
CA TRP A 192 -7.12 -17.19 9.37
C TRP A 192 -5.64 -16.82 9.25
N ALA A 193 -5.35 -15.55 8.92
CA ALA A 193 -4.23 -14.78 9.48
C ALA A 193 -4.30 -13.29 9.06
N THR A 194 -4.84 -12.44 9.94
CA THR A 194 -4.47 -11.00 10.07
C THR A 194 -4.54 -10.10 8.82
N LYS A 195 -5.39 -10.44 7.86
CA LYS A 195 -6.11 -9.49 7.00
C LYS A 195 -7.57 -9.89 7.09
N SER A 196 -8.30 -9.33 8.05
CA SER A 196 -9.72 -9.64 8.22
C SER A 196 -10.48 -9.14 6.99
N SER A 197 -10.71 -10.06 6.06
CA SER A 197 -11.84 -10.12 5.15
C SER A 197 -12.71 -11.26 5.66
N THR A 198 -13.79 -10.94 6.38
CA THR A 198 -14.97 -11.81 6.49
C THR A 198 -16.15 -10.95 6.89
N TYR A 199 -16.92 -10.45 5.92
CA TYR A 199 -18.38 -10.42 6.04
C TYR A 199 -18.95 -11.07 4.79
N GLY A 200 -19.60 -12.21 5.01
CA GLY A 200 -20.24 -13.00 3.96
C GLY A 200 -21.50 -12.29 3.50
N ARG A 201 -21.40 -11.65 2.34
CA ARG A 201 -22.41 -11.25 1.35
C ARG A 201 -21.66 -10.34 0.38
N GLY A 202 -21.85 -10.47 -0.93
CA GLY A 202 -20.95 -9.90 -1.96
C GLY A 202 -20.88 -8.37 -1.98
N GLU A 203 -20.17 -7.77 -1.02
CA GLU A 203 -20.21 -6.33 -0.71
C GLU A 203 -18.85 -5.63 -0.74
N THR A 204 -17.79 -6.33 -1.12
CA THR A 204 -16.44 -5.75 -1.25
C THR A 204 -15.87 -6.06 -2.62
N SER A 205 -15.62 -5.02 -3.41
CA SER A 205 -14.94 -5.13 -4.70
C SER A 205 -13.50 -4.65 -4.58
N MET A 206 -12.54 -5.49 -4.99
CA MET A 206 -11.11 -5.21 -4.84
C MET A 206 -10.37 -5.38 -6.16
N PHE A 207 -9.65 -4.34 -6.58
CA PHE A 207 -8.89 -4.33 -7.83
C PHE A 207 -7.45 -3.91 -7.56
N GLY A 208 -6.49 -4.58 -8.19
CA GLY A 208 -5.07 -4.31 -7.94
C GLY A 208 -4.42 -5.22 -6.92
N SER A 209 -3.13 -5.00 -6.68
CA SER A 209 -2.30 -5.84 -5.81
C SER A 209 -1.92 -5.12 -4.53
N ALA A 210 -1.92 -5.85 -3.41
CA ALA A 210 -1.49 -5.34 -2.11
C ALA A 210 -0.01 -4.88 -2.08
N SER A 211 0.82 -5.39 -2.99
CA SER A 211 2.23 -4.97 -3.14
C SER A 211 2.42 -3.82 -4.13
N GLY A 212 1.32 -3.25 -4.64
CA GLY A 212 1.28 -2.16 -5.60
C GLY A 212 0.28 -1.09 -5.20
N VAL A 213 -0.58 -0.68 -6.14
CA VAL A 213 -1.77 0.12 -5.83
C VAL A 213 -2.98 -0.80 -5.88
N GLN A 214 -3.87 -0.65 -4.91
CA GLN A 214 -5.11 -1.38 -4.82
C GLN A 214 -6.25 -0.42 -4.51
N ILE A 215 -7.41 -0.64 -5.12
CA ILE A 215 -8.65 0.04 -4.76
C ILE A 215 -9.64 -0.96 -4.17
N CYS A 216 -10.31 -0.56 -3.10
CA CYS A 216 -11.36 -1.32 -2.45
C CYS A 216 -12.64 -0.47 -2.38
N ILE A 217 -13.77 -1.06 -2.75
CA ILE A 217 -15.08 -0.42 -2.65
C ILE A 217 -15.96 -1.33 -1.80
N TYR A 218 -16.47 -0.84 -0.68
CA TYR A 218 -17.23 -1.67 0.26
C TYR A 218 -18.24 -0.91 1.12
N ASN A 219 -19.21 -1.65 1.66
CA ASN A 219 -20.19 -1.17 2.62
C ASN A 219 -19.52 -0.89 3.97
N LYS A 220 -19.28 0.39 4.24
CA LYS A 220 -18.55 0.83 5.44
C LYS A 220 -19.44 0.77 6.68
N THR A 221 -20.74 1.02 6.55
CA THR A 221 -21.68 0.89 7.67
C THR A 221 -21.69 -0.53 8.22
N GLU A 222 -21.78 -1.54 7.36
CA GLU A 222 -21.72 -2.94 7.80
C GLU A 222 -20.36 -3.31 8.37
N GLN A 223 -19.28 -2.92 7.70
CA GLN A 223 -17.92 -3.14 8.20
C GLN A 223 -17.67 -2.47 9.57
N ALA A 224 -18.25 -1.31 9.83
CA ALA A 224 -18.12 -0.61 11.09
C ALA A 224 -18.90 -1.30 12.23
N LYS A 225 -20.13 -1.78 11.97
CA LYS A 225 -20.94 -2.58 12.91
C LYS A 225 -20.21 -3.87 13.29
N ALA A 226 -19.75 -4.56 12.26
CA ALA A 226 -18.95 -5.76 12.33
C ALA A 226 -17.73 -5.70 13.27
N CYS A 227 -16.99 -4.59 13.22
CA CYS A 227 -15.78 -4.39 14.01
C CYS A 227 -16.02 -3.60 15.30
N ASP A 228 -17.29 -3.38 15.68
CA ASP A 228 -17.70 -2.66 16.88
C ASP A 228 -17.12 -1.23 16.96
N LYS A 229 -17.15 -0.53 15.81
CA LYS A 229 -16.64 0.85 15.68
C LYS A 229 -17.65 1.80 15.04
N LEU A 230 -18.92 1.44 15.01
CA LEU A 230 -19.94 2.25 14.36
C LEU A 230 -20.02 3.65 15.01
N ASP A 231 -20.07 3.75 16.33
CA ASP A 231 -20.18 5.04 17.03
C ASP A 231 -19.02 5.98 16.72
N TYR A 232 -17.80 5.45 16.67
CA TYR A 232 -16.63 6.21 16.23
C TYR A 232 -16.82 6.73 14.80
N TRP A 233 -17.20 5.87 13.86
CA TRP A 233 -17.37 6.29 12.46
C TRP A 233 -18.54 7.24 12.27
N GLU A 234 -19.64 7.09 13.00
CA GLU A 234 -20.72 8.07 13.00
C GLU A 234 -20.26 9.42 13.51
N SER A 235 -19.43 9.45 14.57
CA SER A 235 -18.87 10.71 15.07
C SER A 235 -18.00 11.40 14.00
N VAL A 236 -17.26 10.61 13.21
CA VAL A 236 -16.42 11.09 12.11
C VAL A 236 -17.30 11.60 10.96
N TRP A 237 -18.35 10.87 10.57
CA TRP A 237 -19.25 11.28 9.48
C TRP A 237 -20.10 12.50 9.82
N LYS A 238 -20.42 12.71 11.10
CA LYS A 238 -21.17 13.87 11.59
C LYS A 238 -20.33 15.14 11.65
N ARG A 239 -19.01 15.07 11.52
CA ARG A 239 -18.16 16.27 11.55
C ARG A 239 -18.52 17.18 10.38
N ARG A 240 -18.43 18.49 10.61
CA ARG A 240 -18.82 19.54 9.65
C ARG A 240 -17.75 19.80 8.58
N ASP A 241 -16.83 18.86 8.42
CA ASP A 241 -15.76 18.86 7.40
C ASP A 241 -16.32 18.36 6.04
N SER A 242 -17.62 18.60 5.86
CA SER A 242 -18.45 18.33 4.70
C SER A 242 -17.88 19.07 3.50
N PHE A 243 -17.78 18.37 2.36
CA PHE A 243 -17.50 19.02 1.06
C PHE A 243 -18.65 19.94 0.60
N ASP A 244 -19.70 20.10 1.40
CA ASP A 244 -20.80 21.04 1.23
C ASP A 244 -21.05 21.83 2.52
N ALA A 245 -20.51 23.04 2.60
CA ALA A 245 -20.64 23.94 3.75
C ALA A 245 -22.09 24.42 3.98
N ALA A 246 -23.00 24.19 3.03
CA ALA A 246 -24.38 24.64 3.08
C ALA A 246 -25.38 23.54 3.50
N ASP A 247 -24.94 22.29 3.70
CA ASP A 247 -25.81 21.18 4.11
C ASP A 247 -25.81 21.00 5.65
N PRO A 248 -26.87 21.40 6.37
CA PRO A 248 -26.97 21.21 7.82
C PRO A 248 -27.07 19.74 8.24
N ASP A 249 -27.37 18.83 7.32
CA ASP A 249 -27.62 17.39 7.54
C ASP A 249 -26.71 16.49 6.68
N ASN A 250 -25.43 16.86 6.52
CA ASN A 250 -24.47 16.15 5.65
C ASN A 250 -24.46 14.62 5.86
N TYR A 251 -24.55 14.14 7.10
CA TYR A 251 -24.67 12.71 7.41
C TYR A 251 -26.10 12.32 7.78
N ASN A 252 -26.63 11.27 7.13
CA ASN A 252 -27.92 10.67 7.47
C ASN A 252 -27.73 9.27 8.08
N PRO A 253 -28.06 9.05 9.38
CA PRO A 253 -27.88 7.75 10.03
C PRO A 253 -28.74 6.62 9.44
N LYS A 254 -29.79 6.94 8.69
CA LYS A 254 -30.65 5.95 8.03
C LYS A 254 -30.11 5.46 6.68
N GLN A 255 -29.05 6.07 6.16
CA GLN A 255 -28.47 5.70 4.87
C GLN A 255 -27.14 4.96 5.04
N THR A 256 -26.95 3.93 4.22
CA THR A 256 -25.69 3.19 4.16
C THR A 256 -24.56 4.08 3.65
N VAL A 257 -23.42 4.02 4.33
CA VAL A 257 -22.17 4.64 3.91
C VAL A 257 -21.34 3.65 3.11
N TRP A 258 -20.98 4.04 1.90
CA TRP A 258 -20.02 3.32 1.08
C TRP A 258 -18.65 3.98 1.18
N ARG A 259 -17.59 3.15 1.14
CA ARG A 259 -16.21 3.61 1.13
C ARG A 259 -15.50 3.26 -0.16
N VAL A 260 -14.78 4.23 -0.71
CA VAL A 260 -13.77 4.04 -1.75
C VAL A 260 -12.39 4.24 -1.13
N GLU A 261 -11.61 3.16 -1.05
CA GLU A 261 -10.30 3.15 -0.40
C GLU A 261 -9.18 2.86 -1.41
N LEU A 262 -8.21 3.76 -1.53
CA LEU A 262 -6.99 3.61 -2.32
C LEU A 262 -5.81 3.27 -1.40
N ARG A 263 -5.21 2.11 -1.62
CA ARG A 263 -4.07 1.60 -0.85
C ARG A 263 -2.80 1.68 -1.67
N TYR A 264 -1.84 2.45 -1.17
CA TYR A 264 -0.53 2.61 -1.78
C TYR A 264 0.53 1.88 -0.96
N HIS A 265 1.10 0.84 -1.54
CA HIS A 265 2.25 0.17 -0.95
C HIS A 265 3.49 1.10 -0.92
N HIS A 266 4.38 0.92 0.05
CA HIS A 266 5.55 1.78 0.23
C HIS A 266 6.49 1.82 -0.97
N SER A 267 6.56 0.73 -1.75
CA SER A 267 7.32 0.74 -3.00
C SER A 267 6.71 1.67 -4.06
N ILE A 268 5.40 1.89 -4.04
CA ILE A 268 4.73 2.84 -4.93
C ILE A 268 4.99 4.27 -4.47
N ILE A 269 4.89 4.54 -3.17
CA ILE A 269 5.23 5.84 -2.60
C ILE A 269 6.67 6.20 -2.94
N GLN A 270 7.61 5.24 -2.86
CA GLN A 270 9.00 5.47 -3.26
C GLN A 270 9.13 5.84 -4.74
N GLN A 271 8.34 5.22 -5.61
CA GLN A 271 8.36 5.54 -7.04
C GLN A 271 7.80 6.93 -7.33
N PHE A 272 6.83 7.39 -6.54
CA PHE A 272 6.39 8.79 -6.60
C PHE A 272 7.46 9.73 -6.06
N ALA A 273 8.07 9.40 -4.93
CA ALA A 273 9.14 10.20 -4.33
C ALA A 273 10.30 10.44 -5.30
N SER A 274 10.71 9.39 -6.02
CA SER A 274 11.81 9.46 -6.98
C SER A 274 11.41 9.95 -8.38
N GLY A 275 10.11 10.12 -8.67
CA GLY A 275 9.62 10.37 -10.03
C GLY A 275 8.76 11.60 -10.21
N SER A 276 8.18 12.11 -9.12
CA SER A 276 7.36 13.32 -9.14
C SER A 276 8.27 14.51 -8.96
N LEU A 277 8.01 15.57 -9.71
CA LEU A 277 8.85 16.76 -9.75
C LEU A 277 8.09 17.94 -9.18
N ASP A 278 8.75 18.74 -8.36
CA ASP A 278 8.26 20.06 -7.99
C ASP A 278 8.28 20.96 -9.23
N VAL A 279 7.17 21.66 -9.49
CA VAL A 279 6.97 22.43 -10.73
C VAL A 279 7.88 23.65 -10.78
N LYS A 280 8.27 24.23 -9.63
CA LYS A 280 9.08 25.45 -9.54
C LYS A 280 10.56 25.14 -9.70
N THR A 281 11.03 24.06 -9.09
CA THR A 281 12.45 23.69 -9.02
C THR A 281 12.85 22.62 -10.05
N GLY A 282 11.90 21.79 -10.50
CA GLY A 282 12.17 20.63 -11.34
C GLY A 282 12.85 19.47 -10.60
N GLU A 283 13.04 19.57 -9.30
CA GLU A 283 13.67 18.53 -8.47
C GLU A 283 12.67 17.45 -8.07
N ALA A 284 13.18 16.24 -7.85
CA ALA A 284 12.35 15.15 -7.34
C ALA A 284 12.00 15.41 -5.86
N ILE A 285 10.76 15.10 -5.47
CA ILE A 285 10.28 15.37 -4.10
C ILE A 285 11.04 14.59 -3.00
N ASP A 286 11.68 13.46 -3.34
CA ASP A 286 12.55 12.59 -2.50
C ASP A 286 12.15 12.36 -1.03
N THR A 287 10.84 12.30 -0.77
CA THR A 287 10.30 12.04 0.57
C THR A 287 10.62 10.63 1.09
N ARG A 288 10.66 10.46 2.43
CA ARG A 288 10.83 9.15 3.09
C ARG A 288 9.89 8.91 4.29
N SER A 289 9.28 9.96 4.81
CA SER A 289 8.41 9.93 5.99
C SER A 289 6.96 10.24 5.61
N PHE A 290 6.02 9.87 6.47
CA PHE A 290 4.62 10.27 6.29
C PHE A 290 4.47 11.79 6.33
N ALA A 291 5.12 12.48 7.27
CA ALA A 291 5.06 13.94 7.39
C ALA A 291 5.50 14.64 6.10
N ALA A 292 6.65 14.26 5.54
CA ALA A 292 7.15 14.85 4.30
C ALA A 292 6.24 14.57 3.09
N PHE A 293 5.49 13.46 3.13
CA PHE A 293 4.64 13.05 2.02
C PHE A 293 3.19 13.53 2.14
N ALA A 294 2.78 14.08 3.29
CA ALA A 294 1.38 14.39 3.59
C ALA A 294 0.76 15.43 2.63
N GLY A 295 1.52 16.44 2.21
CA GLY A 295 1.06 17.46 1.25
C GLY A 295 0.77 16.92 -0.16
N HIS A 296 1.20 15.69 -0.47
CA HIS A 296 1.05 15.08 -1.80
C HIS A 296 -0.16 14.15 -1.95
N LEU A 297 -0.95 13.97 -0.87
CA LEU A 297 -1.99 12.94 -0.84
C LEU A 297 -3.16 13.21 -1.81
N ASP A 298 -3.49 14.48 -2.08
CA ASP A 298 -4.48 14.85 -3.11
C ASP A 298 -4.04 14.43 -4.51
N GLY A 299 -2.76 14.61 -4.82
CA GLY A 299 -2.16 14.16 -6.06
C GLY A 299 -2.28 12.65 -6.22
N LEU A 300 -2.05 11.91 -5.15
CA LEU A 300 -2.22 10.46 -5.13
C LEU A 300 -3.68 10.04 -5.25
N TRP A 301 -4.61 10.73 -4.59
CA TRP A 301 -6.04 10.47 -4.73
C TRP A 301 -6.46 10.56 -6.20
N ARG A 302 -6.14 11.69 -6.85
CA ARG A 302 -6.41 11.93 -8.27
C ARG A 302 -5.70 10.90 -9.17
N TYR A 303 -4.45 10.59 -8.89
CA TYR A 303 -3.70 9.59 -9.63
C TYR A 303 -4.36 8.20 -9.58
N GLY A 304 -4.77 7.75 -8.39
CA GLY A 304 -5.37 6.44 -8.19
C GLY A 304 -6.66 6.28 -8.97
N LEU A 305 -7.53 7.28 -8.93
CA LEU A 305 -8.78 7.30 -9.70
C LEU A 305 -8.53 7.43 -11.21
N ARG A 306 -7.38 7.96 -11.66
CA ARG A 306 -7.00 7.89 -13.08
C ARG A 306 -6.49 6.51 -13.50
N GLN A 307 -5.94 5.71 -12.58
CA GLN A 307 -5.45 4.35 -12.86
C GLN A 307 -6.56 3.31 -12.83
N PHE A 308 -7.45 3.38 -11.84
CA PHE A 308 -8.64 2.55 -11.72
C PHE A 308 -9.80 3.30 -12.36
N LYS A 309 -10.19 2.91 -13.57
CA LYS A 309 -11.13 3.68 -14.37
C LYS A 309 -12.48 3.02 -14.35
N LEU A 310 -13.38 3.54 -13.53
CA LEU A 310 -14.78 3.17 -13.62
C LEU A 310 -15.39 3.86 -14.85
N MET A 311 -15.80 3.08 -15.84
CA MET A 311 -16.33 3.60 -17.11
C MET A 311 -17.85 3.44 -17.21
N ASP A 312 -18.54 4.46 -17.73
CA ASP A 312 -19.95 4.35 -18.13
C ASP A 312 -20.06 3.80 -19.56
N ARG A 313 -19.09 4.15 -20.41
CA ARG A 313 -18.96 3.64 -21.78
C ARG A 313 -17.50 3.70 -22.23
N PRO A 314 -17.13 3.02 -23.33
CA PRO A 314 -15.75 3.05 -23.82
C PRO A 314 -15.21 4.48 -23.96
N GLY A 315 -14.14 4.76 -23.23
CA GLY A 315 -13.45 6.05 -23.27
C GLY A 315 -14.08 7.16 -22.43
N TYR A 316 -15.11 6.88 -21.62
CA TYR A 316 -15.72 7.87 -20.71
C TYR A 316 -15.82 7.37 -19.27
N PHE A 317 -15.38 8.19 -18.32
CA PHE A 317 -15.54 7.93 -16.91
C PHE A 317 -17.01 7.94 -16.49
N SER A 318 -17.30 7.19 -15.44
CA SER A 318 -18.57 7.29 -14.73
C SER A 318 -18.67 8.64 -14.02
N PRO A 319 -19.86 9.28 -13.98
CA PRO A 319 -20.07 10.56 -13.31
C PRO A 319 -19.56 10.62 -11.87
N ILE A 320 -19.79 9.54 -11.11
CA ILE A 320 -19.32 9.45 -9.72
C ILE A 320 -17.80 9.52 -9.64
N TRP A 321 -17.11 8.96 -10.63
CA TRP A 321 -15.65 8.93 -10.68
C TRP A 321 -15.06 10.31 -10.96
N THR A 322 -15.71 11.10 -11.81
CA THR A 322 -15.35 12.50 -12.04
C THR A 322 -15.59 13.32 -10.78
N LEU A 323 -16.77 13.18 -10.16
CA LEU A 323 -17.13 13.90 -8.92
C LEU A 323 -16.09 13.68 -7.81
N ILE A 324 -15.83 12.42 -7.46
CA ILE A 324 -14.94 12.10 -6.34
C ILE A 324 -13.46 12.39 -6.67
N ARG A 325 -13.09 12.49 -7.95
CA ARG A 325 -11.70 12.79 -8.34
C ARG A 325 -11.40 14.28 -8.32
N GLU A 326 -12.34 15.10 -8.76
CA GLU A 326 -12.10 16.55 -8.90
C GLU A 326 -12.41 17.32 -7.61
N ASP A 327 -13.51 16.98 -6.94
CA ASP A 327 -14.08 17.76 -5.83
C ASP A 327 -13.52 17.38 -4.46
N VAL A 328 -13.00 16.16 -4.33
CA VAL A 328 -12.48 15.66 -3.06
C VAL A 328 -11.08 16.21 -2.80
N ARG A 329 -10.84 16.51 -1.52
CA ARG A 329 -9.54 16.83 -0.92
C ARG A 329 -9.35 15.93 0.30
N VAL A 330 -8.12 15.49 0.53
CA VAL A 330 -7.74 14.67 1.68
C VAL A 330 -7.66 15.57 2.89
N ASP A 331 -8.51 15.30 3.88
CA ASP A 331 -8.61 16.01 5.14
C ASP A 331 -7.40 15.70 6.03
N LEU A 332 -6.44 16.62 6.01
CA LEU A 332 -5.27 16.68 6.88
C LEU A 332 -4.90 18.14 7.12
N PRO A 333 -4.28 18.48 8.28
CA PRO A 333 -3.86 19.83 8.60
C PRO A 333 -2.54 20.21 7.90
N VAL A 334 -2.47 20.03 6.58
CA VAL A 334 -1.33 20.39 5.73
C VAL A 334 -1.80 20.98 4.41
N ASP A 335 -1.04 21.91 3.86
CA ASP A 335 -1.36 22.49 2.56
C ASP A 335 -1.16 21.46 1.43
N SER A 336 -2.09 21.47 0.48
CA SER A 336 -2.05 20.61 -0.68
C SER A 336 -1.01 21.10 -1.68
N LEU A 337 -0.06 20.23 -2.04
CA LEU A 337 0.95 20.47 -3.08
C LEU A 337 0.48 19.99 -4.46
N LEU A 338 -0.84 19.86 -4.64
CA LEU A 338 -1.43 19.32 -5.87
C LEU A 338 -1.09 20.16 -7.11
N GLU A 339 -1.08 21.49 -6.96
CA GLU A 339 -0.83 22.42 -8.07
C GLU A 339 0.67 22.68 -8.30
N ASP A 340 1.48 22.45 -7.26
CA ASP A 340 2.93 22.69 -7.26
C ASP A 340 3.75 21.43 -7.63
N THR A 341 3.13 20.28 -7.89
CA THR A 341 3.84 19.02 -8.16
C THR A 341 3.33 18.28 -9.40
N GLU A 342 4.24 17.89 -10.30
CA GLU A 342 3.96 16.95 -11.37
C GLU A 342 4.07 15.50 -10.86
N TYR A 343 2.92 14.85 -10.64
CA TYR A 343 2.88 13.49 -10.10
C TYR A 343 3.19 12.42 -11.15
N LYS A 344 4.33 11.74 -10.98
CA LYS A 344 4.75 10.66 -11.88
C LYS A 344 5.48 9.57 -11.11
N ARG A 345 5.27 8.33 -11.54
CA ARG A 345 6.02 7.18 -11.01
C ARG A 345 7.31 6.99 -11.79
N TYR A 346 8.42 6.96 -11.07
CA TYR A 346 9.69 6.47 -11.59
C TYR A 346 9.71 4.95 -11.54
N TYR A 347 9.92 4.30 -12.67
CA TYR A 347 10.13 2.85 -12.73
C TYR A 347 11.63 2.59 -12.84
N LYS A 348 12.16 1.73 -11.97
CA LYS A 348 13.55 1.29 -12.06
C LYS A 348 13.80 0.75 -13.46
N THR A 349 14.76 1.34 -14.16
CA THR A 349 15.19 0.88 -15.48
C THR A 349 16.18 -0.27 -15.31
N SER A 350 16.37 -1.06 -16.38
CA SER A 350 17.35 -2.16 -16.41
C SER A 350 18.79 -1.71 -16.10
N ARG A 351 19.09 -0.40 -16.18
CA ARG A 351 20.39 0.18 -15.83
C ARG A 351 20.67 0.13 -14.31
N GLY A 352 19.65 0.06 -13.46
CA GLY A 352 19.75 -0.05 -12.00
C GLY A 352 19.66 -1.49 -11.48
N PHE A 353 20.28 -2.43 -12.20
CA PHE A 353 20.20 -3.87 -11.90
C PHE A 353 20.83 -4.20 -10.54
N SER A 354 20.01 -4.55 -9.55
CA SER A 354 20.49 -4.80 -8.17
C SER A 354 21.14 -6.17 -7.96
N GLY A 355 21.34 -6.98 -9.02
CA GLY A 355 21.94 -8.31 -8.90
C GLY A 355 21.07 -9.41 -8.30
N LYS A 356 19.99 -9.07 -7.60
CA LYS A 356 19.12 -10.05 -6.92
C LYS A 356 18.58 -11.16 -7.83
N ASN A 357 18.27 -10.83 -9.08
CA ASN A 357 17.83 -11.83 -10.05
C ASN A 357 18.97 -12.78 -10.47
N VAL A 358 20.22 -12.31 -10.51
CA VAL A 358 21.40 -13.17 -10.71
C VAL A 358 21.55 -14.12 -9.52
N GLU A 359 21.41 -13.64 -8.29
CA GLU A 359 21.49 -14.49 -7.09
C GLU A 359 20.38 -15.55 -7.04
N LEU A 360 19.13 -15.17 -7.29
CA LEU A 360 17.99 -16.10 -7.34
C LEU A 360 18.14 -17.12 -8.46
N PHE A 361 18.56 -16.68 -9.64
CA PHE A 361 18.83 -17.58 -10.76
C PHE A 361 19.92 -18.57 -10.39
N LEU A 362 21.06 -18.12 -9.84
CA LEU A 362 22.17 -19.00 -9.51
C LEU A 362 21.76 -20.05 -8.47
N GLY A 363 20.98 -19.68 -7.45
CA GLY A 363 20.43 -20.62 -6.47
C GLY A 363 19.51 -21.68 -7.09
N ASN A 364 18.62 -21.29 -8.01
CA ASN A 364 17.73 -22.21 -8.71
C ASN A 364 18.50 -23.11 -9.69
N PHE A 365 19.43 -22.53 -10.44
CA PHE A 365 20.32 -23.23 -11.38
C PHE A 365 21.11 -24.33 -10.66
N VAL A 366 21.76 -24.00 -9.54
CA VAL A 366 22.51 -24.96 -8.73
C VAL A 366 21.58 -26.07 -8.19
N SER A 367 20.36 -25.73 -7.80
CA SER A 367 19.39 -26.71 -7.30
C SER A 367 18.97 -27.71 -8.39
N LEU A 368 18.81 -27.27 -9.65
CA LEU A 368 18.52 -28.15 -10.79
C LEU A 368 19.73 -29.04 -11.13
N LEU A 369 20.94 -28.47 -11.14
CA LEU A 369 22.17 -29.21 -11.42
C LEU A 369 22.46 -30.29 -10.38
N ALA A 370 22.21 -30.00 -9.10
CA ALA A 370 22.34 -30.97 -8.02
C ALA A 370 21.40 -32.17 -8.24
N ARG A 371 20.16 -31.92 -8.69
CA ARG A 371 19.18 -32.97 -9.01
C ARG A 371 19.64 -33.88 -10.14
N GLU A 372 20.22 -33.31 -11.19
CA GLU A 372 20.72 -34.03 -12.37
C GLU A 372 22.18 -34.54 -12.21
N ARG A 373 22.78 -34.38 -11.01
CA ARG A 373 24.18 -34.75 -10.71
C ARG A 373 25.20 -34.18 -11.69
N VAL A 374 24.96 -32.96 -12.17
CA VAL A 374 25.92 -32.27 -13.03
C VAL A 374 27.05 -31.71 -12.17
N GLY A 375 28.29 -32.14 -12.45
CA GLY A 375 29.47 -31.65 -11.73
C GLY A 375 29.73 -30.16 -11.95
N ALA A 376 30.32 -29.51 -10.94
CA ALA A 376 30.56 -28.06 -10.92
C ALA A 376 31.31 -27.53 -12.15
N LYS A 377 32.28 -28.30 -12.67
CA LYS A 377 33.02 -27.94 -13.89
C LYS A 377 32.09 -27.84 -15.11
N LYS A 378 31.34 -28.91 -15.40
CA LYS A 378 30.39 -28.94 -16.52
C LYS A 378 29.27 -27.89 -16.36
N ALA A 379 28.83 -27.66 -15.13
CA ALA A 379 27.86 -26.61 -14.81
C ALA A 379 28.39 -25.21 -15.13
N PHE A 380 29.63 -24.91 -14.72
CA PHE A 380 30.28 -23.63 -14.95
C PHE A 380 30.56 -23.39 -16.44
N ASP A 381 31.09 -24.39 -17.15
CA ASP A 381 31.34 -24.31 -18.59
C ASP A 381 30.04 -23.98 -19.35
N ARG A 382 28.91 -24.63 -19.00
CA ARG A 382 27.60 -24.35 -19.60
C ARG A 382 27.06 -22.97 -19.23
N LEU A 383 27.29 -22.53 -18.00
CA LEU A 383 26.89 -21.21 -17.55
C LEU A 383 27.62 -20.11 -18.33
N GLN A 384 28.90 -20.29 -18.63
CA GLN A 384 29.70 -19.34 -19.42
C GLN A 384 29.25 -19.27 -20.89
N THR A 385 28.69 -20.35 -21.44
CA THR A 385 28.15 -20.35 -22.82
C THR A 385 26.79 -19.65 -22.95
N TRP A 386 26.14 -19.30 -21.84
CA TRP A 386 24.81 -18.71 -21.87
C TRP A 386 24.86 -17.23 -22.25
N GLU A 387 23.89 -16.74 -23.02
CA GLU A 387 23.84 -15.37 -23.53
C GLU A 387 23.80 -14.32 -22.40
N CYS A 388 23.31 -14.71 -21.21
CA CYS A 388 23.25 -13.85 -20.04
C CYS A 388 24.48 -13.95 -19.12
N TRP A 389 25.52 -14.73 -19.47
CA TRP A 389 26.76 -14.83 -18.70
C TRP A 389 27.41 -13.47 -18.37
N PRO A 390 27.52 -12.50 -19.30
CA PRO A 390 28.11 -11.20 -18.99
C PRO A 390 27.44 -10.50 -17.81
N VAL A 391 26.11 -10.60 -17.70
CA VAL A 391 25.34 -9.99 -16.59
C VAL A 391 25.68 -10.65 -15.24
N ILE A 392 25.88 -11.97 -15.24
CA ILE A 392 26.27 -12.71 -14.03
C ILE A 392 27.70 -12.34 -13.64
N ARG A 393 28.64 -12.40 -14.59
CA ARG A 393 30.04 -12.05 -14.38
C ARG A 393 30.18 -10.63 -13.84
N ASP A 394 29.55 -9.66 -14.49
CA ASP A 394 29.66 -8.25 -14.12
C ASP A 394 29.03 -7.97 -12.75
N HIS A 395 27.96 -8.70 -12.38
CA HIS A 395 27.39 -8.62 -11.04
C HIS A 395 28.35 -9.08 -9.94
N TYR A 396 29.06 -10.19 -10.15
CA TYR A 396 30.03 -10.71 -9.20
C TYR A 396 31.35 -9.92 -9.21
N ALA A 397 31.76 -9.40 -10.37
CA ALA A 397 32.89 -8.49 -10.47
C ALA A 397 32.66 -7.19 -9.69
N ALA A 398 31.43 -6.66 -9.68
CA ALA A 398 31.05 -5.52 -8.84
C ALA A 398 31.09 -5.80 -7.32
N LYS A 399 31.29 -7.06 -6.92
CA LYS A 399 31.53 -7.51 -5.54
C LYS A 399 32.98 -7.98 -5.34
N ASP A 400 33.89 -7.57 -6.22
CA ASP A 400 35.30 -7.96 -6.23
C ASP A 400 35.54 -9.48 -6.32
N MET A 401 34.61 -10.22 -6.95
CA MET A 401 34.74 -11.66 -7.16
C MET A 401 35.17 -11.96 -8.60
N SER A 402 36.21 -12.79 -8.75
CA SER A 402 36.67 -13.26 -10.06
C SER A 402 35.81 -14.39 -10.60
N GLU A 403 35.95 -14.73 -11.88
CA GLU A 403 35.29 -15.90 -12.48
C GLU A 403 35.64 -17.21 -11.74
N HIS A 404 36.87 -17.32 -11.24
CA HIS A 404 37.31 -18.45 -10.43
C HIS A 404 36.59 -18.52 -9.08
N ASP A 405 36.26 -17.36 -8.48
CA ASP A 405 35.48 -17.30 -7.24
C ASP A 405 34.02 -17.67 -7.48
N ILE A 406 33.46 -17.32 -8.64
CA ILE A 406 32.13 -17.77 -9.06
C ILE A 406 32.10 -19.30 -9.21
N TYR A 407 33.12 -19.89 -9.84
CA TYR A 407 33.26 -21.36 -9.94
C TYR A 407 33.33 -22.01 -8.56
N LYS A 408 34.16 -21.50 -7.64
CA LYS A 408 34.25 -21.97 -6.26
C LYS A 408 32.91 -21.85 -5.53
N HIS A 409 32.21 -20.74 -5.72
CA HIS A 409 30.90 -20.52 -5.12
C HIS A 409 29.87 -21.55 -5.59
N ILE A 410 29.78 -21.81 -6.90
CA ILE A 410 28.91 -22.85 -7.47
C ILE A 410 29.29 -24.23 -6.95
N LYS A 411 30.60 -24.55 -6.88
CA LYS A 411 31.09 -25.81 -6.34
C LYS A 411 30.65 -26.02 -4.90
N ASN A 412 30.82 -25.01 -4.04
CA ASN A 412 30.44 -25.07 -2.64
C ASN A 412 28.92 -25.22 -2.46
N LEU A 413 28.12 -24.49 -3.25
CA LEU A 413 26.66 -24.61 -3.20
C LEU A 413 26.18 -26.00 -3.68
N LEU A 414 26.79 -26.56 -4.72
CA LEU A 414 26.49 -27.92 -5.19
C LEU A 414 26.85 -28.97 -4.13
N GLU A 415 28.00 -28.82 -3.49
CA GLU A 415 28.44 -29.70 -2.40
C GLU A 415 27.49 -29.63 -1.21
N GLU A 416 27.15 -28.42 -0.75
CA GLU A 416 26.14 -28.23 0.30
C GLU A 416 24.82 -28.90 -0.10
N ARG A 417 24.37 -28.75 -1.35
CA ARG A 417 23.10 -29.32 -1.79
C ARG A 417 23.11 -30.85 -1.82
N ASN A 418 24.19 -31.44 -2.31
CA ASN A 418 24.34 -32.89 -2.36
C ASN A 418 24.44 -33.50 -0.96
N VAL A 419 25.15 -32.85 -0.04
CA VAL A 419 25.32 -33.31 1.34
C VAL A 419 24.05 -33.12 2.16
N ARG A 420 23.38 -31.97 2.04
CA ARG A 420 22.25 -31.59 2.90
C ARG A 420 20.93 -32.22 2.52
N TRP A 421 20.66 -32.43 1.23
CA TRP A 421 19.40 -33.01 0.75
C TRP A 421 19.51 -34.46 0.27
N GLY A 422 20.73 -34.98 0.11
CA GLY A 422 20.95 -36.37 -0.29
C GLY A 422 20.25 -36.76 -1.60
N ARG A 423 20.02 -38.06 -1.79
CA ARG A 423 19.28 -38.61 -2.94
C ARG A 423 17.79 -38.35 -2.72
N ALA A 424 17.13 -37.62 -3.60
CA ALA A 424 15.70 -37.84 -3.80
C ALA A 424 15.57 -39.23 -4.44
N VAL A 425 15.10 -40.22 -3.65
CA VAL A 425 14.70 -41.53 -4.17
C VAL A 425 13.38 -41.38 -4.90
#